data_AF-A0AA88IWU8-F1
#
_entry.id   AF-A0AA88IWU8-F1
#
_cell.length_a   1.000
_cell.length_b   1.000
_cell.length_c   1.000
_cell.angle_alpha   90.00
_cell.angle_beta   90.00
_cell.angle_gamma   90.00
#
_symmetry.space_group_name_H-M   'P 1'
#
loop_
_entity.id
_entity.type
_entity.pdbx_description
1 polymer ?
#
loop_
_entity_poly.entity_id
_entity_poly.type
_entity_poly.pdbx_seq_one_letter_code
_entity_poly.pdbx_strand_id
1 'polypeptide(L)' 'MIMDDLVVEPMSAISGIVLLKFNIKDVGVLEERVVDITMSEGLKLLQASLQSKTVLTSVFLNNAGNI' A
#
# COMPACT_ATOMS: atom_id res chain seq x y z
N MET A 1 -5.29 -7.14 6.61
CA MET A 1 -4.62 -6.32 5.59
C MET A 1 -4.78 -4.87 6.00
N ILE A 2 -3.76 -4.03 5.78
CA ILE A 2 -3.88 -2.59 6.01
C ILE A 2 -4.22 -1.97 4.66
N MET A 3 -5.30 -1.19 4.62
CA MET A 3 -5.77 -0.50 3.43
C MET A 3 -5.05 0.83 3.26
N ASP A 4 -5.20 1.44 2.09
CA ASP A 4 -4.51 2.66 1.70
C ASP A 4 -4.83 3.86 2.63
N ASP A 5 -5.99 3.84 3.28
CA ASP A 5 -6.47 4.81 4.28
C ASP A 5 -6.08 4.44 5.72
N LEU A 6 -5.14 3.50 5.89
CA LEU A 6 -4.67 2.95 7.16
C LEU A 6 -5.73 2.16 7.95
N VAL A 7 -6.87 1.83 7.34
CA VAL A 7 -7.88 0.96 7.96
C VAL A 7 -7.38 -0.48 7.97
N VAL A 8 -7.52 -1.13 9.12
CA VAL A 8 -7.16 -2.54 9.28
C VAL A 8 -8.40 -3.38 9.05
N GLU A 9 -8.45 -4.09 7.92
CA GLU A 9 -9.48 -5.09 7.67
C GLU A 9 -8.98 -6.50 8.00
N PRO A 10 -9.72 -7.29 8.80
CA PRO A 10 -9.37 -8.67 9.07
C PRO A 10 -9.59 -9.50 7.81
N MET A 11 -8.49 -9.87 7.16
CA MET A 11 -8.49 -10.73 5.98
C MET A 11 -7.50 -11.87 6.20
N SER A 12 -7.90 -13.09 5.84
CA SER A 12 -6.97 -14.22 5.80
C SER A 12 -5.88 -13.97 4.77
N ALA A 13 -4.62 -14.22 5.11
CA ALA A 13 -3.48 -14.07 4.19
C ALA A 13 -3.69 -14.86 2.87
N ILE A 14 -4.30 -16.04 2.96
CA ILE A 14 -4.65 -16.87 1.80
C ILE A 14 -5.68 -16.16 0.92
N SER A 15 -6.69 -15.54 1.53
CA SER A 15 -7.72 -14.80 0.81
C SER A 15 -7.13 -13.55 0.12
N GLY A 16 -6.20 -12.86 0.78
CA GLY A 16 -5.49 -11.71 0.21
C GLY A 16 -4.70 -12.08 -1.05
N ILE A 17 -3.95 -13.18 -0.99
CA ILE A 17 -3.22 -13.70 -2.16
C ILE A 17 -4.21 -14.05 -3.28
N VAL A 18 -5.28 -14.79 -2.97
CA VAL A 18 -6.31 -15.19 -3.96
C VAL A 18 -6.95 -13.98 -4.63
N LEU A 19 -7.25 -12.91 -3.89
CA LEU A 19 -7.80 -11.67 -4.43
C LEU A 19 -6.83 -11.00 -5.43
N LEU A 20 -5.53 -10.97 -5.12
CA LEU A 20 -4.51 -10.49 -6.03
C LEU A 20 -4.47 -11.36 -7.31
N LYS A 21 -4.52 -12.70 -7.19
CA LYS A 21 -4.56 -13.59 -8.36
C LYS A 21 -5.85 -13.48 -9.18
N PHE A 22 -6.98 -13.14 -8.55
CA PHE A 22 -8.28 -13.03 -9.24
C PHE A 22 -8.36 -11.78 -10.12
N ASN A 23 -7.75 -10.68 -9.68
CA ASN A 23 -7.79 -9.42 -10.42
C ASN A 23 -6.62 -9.28 -11.41
N ILE A 24 -5.55 -10.07 -11.25
CA ILE A 24 -4.33 -9.97 -12.04
C ILE A 24 -4.11 -11.30 -12.78
N LYS A 25 -4.07 -11.25 -14.12
CA LYS A 25 -3.91 -12.44 -14.99
C LYS A 25 -2.62 -13.21 -14.74
N ASP A 26 -1.57 -12.51 -14.34
CA ASP A 26 -0.27 -13.10 -14.04
C ASP A 26 0.31 -12.48 -12.77
N VAL A 27 0.41 -13.29 -11.71
CA VAL A 27 0.96 -12.84 -10.42
C VAL A 27 2.47 -12.63 -10.51
N GLY A 28 3.13 -13.19 -11.52
CA GLY A 28 4.55 -12.99 -11.78
C GLY A 28 4.91 -11.57 -12.23
N VAL A 29 3.93 -10.74 -12.60
CA VAL A 29 4.16 -9.31 -12.89
C VAL A 29 4.09 -8.41 -11.65
N LEU A 30 3.76 -8.97 -10.48
CA LEU A 30 3.70 -8.20 -9.24
C LEU A 30 5.10 -8.04 -8.64
N GLU A 31 5.43 -6.81 -8.27
CA GLU A 31 6.65 -6.47 -7.56
C GLU A 31 6.38 -6.52 -6.05
N GLU A 32 7.09 -7.39 -5.34
CA GLU A 32 7.11 -7.38 -3.88
C GLU A 32 8.11 -6.32 -3.41
N ARG A 33 7.64 -5.36 -2.62
CA ARG A 33 8.50 -4.35 -1.98
C ARG A 33 8.38 -4.46 -0.47
N VAL A 34 9.53 -4.61 0.18
CA VAL A 34 9.64 -4.46 1.62
C VAL A 34 9.96 -2.99 1.91
N VAL A 35 9.17 -2.37 2.78
CA VAL A 35 9.34 -0.97 3.15
C VAL A 35 9.57 -0.88 4.64
N ASP A 36 10.72 -0.33 5.01
CA ASP A 36 11.08 -0.10 6.41
C ASP A 36 10.49 1.23 6.89
N ILE A 37 9.55 1.16 7.82
CA ILE A 37 8.95 2.34 8.44
C ILE A 37 9.88 2.85 9.53
N THR A 38 10.77 3.77 9.16
CA THR A 38 11.60 4.53 10.10
C THR A 38 10.86 5.74 10.65
N MET A 39 11.42 6.43 11.65
CA MET A 39 10.79 7.63 12.25
C MET A 39 10.43 8.71 11.21
N SER A 40 11.28 8.89 10.19
CA SER A 40 11.04 9.83 9.09
C SER A 40 9.83 9.42 8.24
N GLU A 41 9.75 8.14 7.86
CA GLU A 41 8.61 7.62 7.08
C GLU A 41 7.33 7.61 7.92
N GLY A 42 7.42 7.33 9.22
CA GLY A 42 6.30 7.45 10.15
C GLY A 42 5.74 8.88 10.23
N LEU A 43 6.60 9.90 10.22
CA LEU A 43 6.15 11.30 10.20
C LEU A 43 5.49 11.66 8.87
N LYS A 44 6.03 11.18 7.73
CA LYS A 44 5.40 11.36 6.40
C LYS A 44 4.05 10.66 6.30
N LEU A 45 3.95 9.43 6.82
CA LEU A 45 2.68 8.69 6.90
C LEU A 45 1.65 9.44 7.73
N LEU A 46 2.05 9.97 8.89
CA LEU A 46 1.17 10.77 9.72
C LEU A 46 0.71 12.04 9.00
N GLN A 47 1.64 12.76 8.36
CA GLN A 47 1.31 13.94 7.58
C GLN A 47 0.33 13.62 6.44
N ALA A 48 0.59 12.55 5.69
CA ALA A 48 -0.26 12.10 4.60
C ALA A 48 -1.65 11.66 5.11
N SER A 49 -1.75 11.03 6.29
CA SER A 49 -3.04 10.63 6.89
C SER A 49 -3.95 11.80 7.26
N LEU A 50 -3.37 12.96 7.53
CA LEU A 50 -4.13 14.18 7.82
C LEU A 50 -4.59 14.90 6.53
N GLN A 51 -3.97 14.59 5.39
CA GLN A 51 -4.18 15.30 4.13
C GLN A 51 -4.93 14.47 3.08
N SER A 52 -4.82 13.14 3.10
CA SER A 52 -5.37 12.25 2.09
C SER A 52 -5.91 10.95 2.69
N LYS A 53 -6.82 10.31 1.96
CA LYS A 53 -7.26 8.92 2.23
C LYS A 53 -6.38 7.89 1.51
N THR A 54 -5.47 8.32 0.65
CA THR A 54 -4.56 7.43 -0.10
C THR A 54 -3.14 7.46 0.46
N VAL A 55 -3.02 7.15 1.75
CA VAL A 55 -1.84 7.41 2.57
C VAL A 55 -0.66 6.53 2.15
N LEU A 56 -0.88 5.21 2.04
CA LEU A 56 0.21 4.28 1.69
C LEU A 56 0.70 4.52 0.26
N THR A 57 -0.21 4.79 -0.67
CA THR A 57 0.09 5.07 -2.07
C THR A 57 0.84 6.38 -2.23
N SER A 58 0.41 7.45 -1.53
CA SER A 58 1.08 8.75 -1.62
C SER A 58 2.50 8.74 -1.04
N VAL A 59 2.73 7.97 0.03
CA VAL A 59 4.06 7.90 0.68
C VAL A 59 5.00 6.93 -0.03
N PHE A 60 4.52 5.75 -0.44
CA PHE A 60 5.38 4.67 -0.91
C PHE A 60 5.33 4.39 -2.42
N LEU A 61 4.25 4.80 -3.09
CA LEU A 61 4.03 4.53 -4.52
C LEU A 61 3.99 5.81 -5.37
N ASN A 62 4.30 6.97 -4.78
CA ASN A 62 4.18 8.31 -5.37
C ASN A 62 4.27 8.30 -6.91
N ASN A 63 3.15 8.67 -7.55
CA ASN A 63 2.92 8.62 -8.99
C ASN A 63 4.10 9.27 -9.74
N ALA A 64 4.89 8.45 -10.44
CA ALA A 64 5.78 8.91 -11.51
C ALA A 64 4.95 9.35 -12.74
N GLY A 65 3.99 10.24 -12.53
CA GLY A 65 3.29 10.97 -13.57
C GLY A 65 3.88 12.37 -13.67
N ASN A 66 4.98 12.45 -14.42
CA ASN A 66 5.41 13.56 -15.28
C ASN A 66 4.93 15.00 -14.97
N ILE A 67 5.92 15.86 -14.68
CA ILE A 67 6.10 17.13 -15.40
C ILE A 67 6.14 16.93 -16.92
#